data_AF-A0A7V9B620-F1
#
_entry.id   AF-A0A7V9B620-F1
#
_cell.length_a   1.000
_cell.length_b   1.000
_cell.length_c   1.000
_cell.angle_alpha   90.00
_cell.angle_beta   90.00
_cell.angle_gamma   90.00
#
_symmetry.space_group_name_H-M   'P 1'
#
loop_
_entity.id
_entity.type
_entity.pdbx_description
1 polymer ?
#
loop_
_entity_poly.entity_id
_entity_poly.type
_entity_poly.pdbx_seq_one_letter_code
_entity_poly.pdbx_strand_id
1 'polypeptide(L)'
;MGHSRTPVVVLEFNELSPALMDEFIAAGHLPGFARLRSSSRTYVTEAGEDDDRLNPWVQWVSVHTGTTVDEHGVHRLGEGAEVLVPTVGEVVTGAGGSVWLCGPMNVVPREPVRGAWLPDPWSLDASPQPTELEAFAAVVRANVQEHTSPTAGISRRQYAAFARFLVAHGLRPRTVAVAVRQLAGERFRRWPRARRAMVLDLLQWDVFWWYRRRLVPDLATFFSNSTAHFQHLHWGEEDPVLAGYRAMDALVGEALDRLRDSATLVLCTGLSQHANIEGRGGYDGFHRPVDPLVLAAALGADDALGAAPIMAEQFHLRFAGADAAAAAADRIRAVRLDEAPAFEVREQGDDLLVGCLQFQPVRRGAALAVDGREVAFHDLLYWVEAPRAGTHHPDGILWVRQPGVAPADGGRVPVTAVAPTLLALLGIPAPPTMREPALVASTA
;
A
#
# COMPACT_ATOMS: atom_id res chain seq x y z
N MET A 1 -29.41 -0.63 -20.82
CA MET A 1 -28.59 0.49 -21.33
C MET A 1 -27.21 -0.08 -21.58
N GLY A 2 -26.78 -0.16 -22.84
CA GLY A 2 -25.51 -0.79 -23.19
C GLY A 2 -24.35 0.01 -22.61
N HIS A 3 -23.42 -0.65 -21.94
CA HIS A 3 -22.12 -0.07 -21.59
C HIS A 3 -21.44 0.39 -22.89
N SER A 4 -21.32 1.70 -23.11
CA SER A 4 -20.70 2.24 -24.33
C SER A 4 -19.16 2.21 -24.28
N ARG A 5 -18.58 1.79 -23.15
CA ARG A 5 -17.14 1.80 -22.90
C ARG A 5 -16.65 0.37 -22.64
N THR A 6 -15.50 0.02 -23.20
CA THR A 6 -14.78 -1.19 -22.81
C THR A 6 -14.25 -1.00 -21.38
N PRO A 7 -14.65 -1.82 -20.40
CA PRO A 7 -14.17 -1.68 -19.03
C PRO A 7 -12.65 -1.82 -18.93
N VAL A 8 -12.06 -1.09 -17.98
CA VAL A 8 -10.63 -1.17 -17.65
C VAL A 8 -10.47 -1.77 -16.26
N VAL A 9 -9.60 -2.78 -16.16
CA VAL A 9 -9.18 -3.38 -14.88
C VAL A 9 -7.70 -3.12 -14.69
N VAL A 10 -7.33 -2.49 -13.58
CA VAL A 10 -5.95 -2.18 -13.20
C VAL A 10 -5.54 -3.06 -12.02
N LEU A 11 -4.47 -3.84 -12.21
CA LEU A 11 -3.79 -4.57 -11.16
C LEU A 11 -2.63 -3.71 -10.67
N GLU A 12 -2.78 -3.18 -9.46
CA GLU A 12 -1.86 -2.27 -8.79
C GLU A 12 -0.98 -3.09 -7.84
N PHE A 13 0.01 -3.79 -8.40
CA PHE A 13 0.90 -4.65 -7.62
C PHE A 13 2.11 -3.85 -7.18
N ASN A 14 2.18 -3.54 -5.90
CA ASN A 14 3.15 -2.60 -5.38
C ASN A 14 4.59 -3.12 -5.54
N GLU A 15 5.45 -2.21 -5.99
CA GLU A 15 6.90 -2.32 -6.01
C GLU A 15 7.49 -3.53 -6.78
N LEU A 16 6.76 -4.10 -7.73
CA LEU A 16 7.32 -5.16 -8.58
C LEU A 16 8.50 -4.63 -9.41
N SER A 17 9.66 -5.29 -9.30
CA SER A 17 10.90 -4.96 -9.99
C SER A 17 10.87 -5.40 -11.45
N PRO A 18 11.10 -4.47 -12.41
CA PRO A 18 11.28 -4.84 -13.82
C PRO A 18 12.38 -5.88 -14.00
N ALA A 19 13.50 -5.77 -13.27
CA ALA A 19 14.63 -6.68 -13.37
C ALA A 19 14.27 -8.11 -12.91
N LEU A 20 13.64 -8.24 -11.74
CA LEU A 20 13.17 -9.56 -11.26
C LEU A 20 12.06 -10.13 -12.14
N MET A 21 11.21 -9.27 -12.71
CA MET A 21 10.18 -9.69 -13.67
C MET A 21 10.82 -10.30 -14.93
N ASP A 22 11.85 -9.66 -15.49
CA ASP A 22 12.61 -10.18 -16.62
C ASP A 22 13.26 -11.53 -16.28
N GLU A 23 13.96 -11.61 -15.15
CA GLU A 23 14.64 -12.80 -14.67
C GLU A 23 13.66 -13.98 -14.49
N PHE A 24 12.59 -13.77 -13.71
CA PHE A 24 11.67 -14.84 -13.36
C PHE A 24 10.75 -15.26 -14.52
N ILE A 25 10.44 -14.36 -15.46
CA ILE A 25 9.79 -14.74 -16.73
C ILE A 25 10.75 -15.58 -17.58
N ALA A 26 12.01 -15.17 -17.73
CA ALA A 26 13.01 -15.92 -18.50
C ALA A 26 13.27 -17.31 -17.91
N ALA A 27 13.26 -17.44 -16.59
CA ALA A 27 13.35 -18.71 -15.87
C ALA A 27 12.06 -19.57 -15.95
N GLY A 28 10.98 -19.08 -16.57
CA GLY A 28 9.73 -19.81 -16.72
C GLY A 28 8.90 -19.92 -15.44
N HIS A 29 9.17 -19.09 -14.44
CA HIS A 29 8.47 -19.12 -13.16
C HIS A 29 7.14 -18.34 -13.16
N LEU A 30 6.97 -17.41 -14.09
CA LEU A 30 5.84 -16.47 -14.14
C LEU A 30 5.04 -16.56 -15.45
N PRO A 31 4.35 -17.69 -15.71
CA PRO A 31 3.62 -17.90 -16.97
C PRO A 31 2.43 -16.95 -17.16
N GLY A 32 1.76 -16.50 -16.09
CA GLY A 32 0.68 -15.52 -16.16
C GLY A 32 1.17 -14.15 -16.61
N PHE A 33 2.24 -13.64 -15.99
CA PHE A 33 2.90 -12.40 -16.39
C PHE A 33 3.51 -12.51 -17.78
N ALA A 34 4.12 -13.64 -18.14
CA ALA A 34 4.64 -13.86 -19.50
C ALA A 34 3.52 -13.72 -20.55
N ARG A 35 2.35 -14.32 -20.32
CA ARG A 35 1.17 -14.17 -21.18
C ARG A 35 0.67 -12.72 -21.25
N LEU A 36 0.65 -12.03 -20.11
CA LEU A 36 0.24 -10.63 -20.07
C LEU A 36 1.21 -9.78 -20.89
N ARG A 37 2.52 -9.86 -20.62
CA ARG A 37 3.57 -9.12 -21.32
C ARG A 37 3.51 -9.35 -22.83
N SER A 38 3.42 -10.60 -23.28
CA SER A 38 3.40 -10.95 -24.70
C SER A 38 2.15 -10.49 -25.46
N SER A 39 1.12 -10.03 -24.74
CA SER A 39 -0.13 -9.51 -25.31
C SER A 39 -0.39 -8.04 -24.96
N SER A 40 0.59 -7.35 -24.39
CA SER A 40 0.47 -5.97 -23.93
C SER A 40 1.33 -5.01 -24.73
N ARG A 41 0.94 -3.74 -24.73
CA ARG A 41 1.91 -2.65 -24.89
C ARG A 41 2.62 -2.45 -23.56
N THR A 42 3.94 -2.53 -23.56
CA THR A 42 4.74 -2.52 -22.33
C THR A 42 5.56 -1.26 -22.20
N TYR A 43 5.57 -0.69 -21.01
CA TYR A 43 6.33 0.51 -20.66
C TYR A 43 7.04 0.29 -19.33
N VAL A 44 8.17 0.97 -19.16
CA VAL A 44 8.79 1.19 -17.85
C VAL A 44 8.33 2.56 -17.37
N THR A 45 7.61 2.61 -16.25
CA THR A 45 7.26 3.87 -15.60
C THR A 45 8.46 4.42 -14.86
N GLU A 46 8.57 5.73 -14.73
CA GLU A 46 9.60 6.40 -13.95
C GLU A 46 8.95 7.39 -13.00
N ALA A 47 9.21 7.24 -11.71
CA ALA A 47 8.70 8.12 -10.65
C ALA A 47 9.19 9.57 -10.80
N GLY A 48 10.41 9.77 -11.30
CA GLY A 48 11.03 11.09 -11.40
C GLY A 48 11.45 11.68 -10.06
N GLU A 49 11.59 10.84 -9.03
CA GLU A 49 11.84 11.21 -7.65
C GLU A 49 13.03 10.40 -7.09
N ASP A 50 13.74 10.98 -6.12
CA ASP A 50 14.87 10.37 -5.43
C ASP A 50 14.68 10.36 -3.90
N ASP A 51 15.56 9.61 -3.23
CA ASP A 51 15.71 9.55 -1.77
C ASP A 51 14.37 9.51 -1.00
N ASP A 52 14.11 10.51 -0.15
CA ASP A 52 12.96 10.57 0.76
C ASP A 52 11.62 10.81 0.04
N ARG A 53 11.63 11.20 -1.23
CA ARG A 53 10.42 11.41 -2.04
C ARG A 53 10.04 10.16 -2.84
N LEU A 54 10.97 9.23 -3.00
CA LEU A 54 10.74 7.96 -3.70
C LEU A 54 10.11 6.91 -2.78
N ASN A 55 8.85 7.13 -2.42
CA ASN A 55 8.09 6.21 -1.57
C ASN A 55 6.75 5.80 -2.18
N PRO A 56 6.26 4.57 -1.92
CA PRO A 56 5.02 4.07 -2.52
C PRO A 56 3.80 4.91 -2.18
N TRP A 57 3.69 5.41 -0.95
CA TRP A 57 2.57 6.28 -0.54
C TRP A 57 2.57 7.64 -1.24
N VAL A 58 3.69 8.04 -1.84
CA VAL A 58 3.79 9.25 -2.66
C VAL A 58 3.47 8.91 -4.12
N GLN A 59 4.16 7.91 -4.67
CA GLN A 59 4.05 7.59 -6.10
C GLN A 59 2.67 7.05 -6.50
N TRP A 60 1.97 6.32 -5.61
CA TRP A 60 0.60 5.90 -5.89
C TRP A 60 -0.38 7.07 -5.99
N VAL A 61 -0.13 8.17 -5.27
CA VAL A 61 -0.92 9.40 -5.46
C VAL A 61 -0.67 9.94 -6.86
N SER A 62 0.59 10.04 -7.30
CA SER A 62 0.94 10.48 -8.66
C SER A 62 0.32 9.59 -9.75
N VAL A 63 0.30 8.26 -9.55
CA VAL A 63 -0.38 7.30 -10.45
C VAL A 63 -1.86 7.62 -10.60
N HIS A 64 -2.54 7.92 -9.50
CA HIS A 64 -3.99 8.14 -9.49
C HIS A 64 -4.38 9.57 -9.87
N THR A 65 -3.56 10.57 -9.61
CA THR A 65 -3.87 11.98 -9.94
C THR A 65 -3.31 12.42 -11.29
N GLY A 66 -2.29 11.72 -11.81
CA GLY A 66 -1.53 12.14 -12.99
C GLY A 66 -0.74 13.43 -12.77
N THR A 67 -0.41 13.74 -11.51
CA THR A 67 0.33 14.94 -11.10
C THR A 67 1.61 14.57 -10.39
N THR A 68 2.58 15.48 -10.42
CA THR A 68 3.85 15.35 -9.69
C THR A 68 3.66 15.51 -8.18
N VAL A 69 4.70 15.18 -7.42
CA VAL A 69 4.71 15.32 -5.95
C VAL A 69 4.52 16.76 -5.52
N ASP A 70 5.15 17.72 -6.22
CA ASP A 70 5.00 19.15 -5.93
C ASP A 70 3.57 19.66 -6.18
N GLU A 71 2.81 18.99 -7.04
CA GLU A 71 1.44 19.38 -7.37
C GLU A 71 0.40 18.77 -6.43
N HIS A 72 0.58 17.52 -6.00
CA HIS A 72 -0.35 16.88 -5.06
C HIS A 72 0.02 17.08 -3.59
N GLY A 73 1.25 17.47 -3.27
CA GLY A 73 1.69 17.84 -1.91
C GLY A 73 1.83 16.70 -0.90
N VAL A 74 1.41 15.48 -1.24
CA VAL A 74 1.60 14.30 -0.40
C VAL A 74 3.07 13.90 -0.31
N HIS A 75 3.58 13.77 0.91
CA HIS A 75 4.93 13.30 1.20
C HIS A 75 4.93 12.06 2.11
N ARG A 76 3.81 11.77 2.79
CA ARG A 76 3.71 10.70 3.80
C ARG A 76 2.46 9.85 3.63
N LEU A 77 2.54 8.67 4.22
CA LEU A 77 1.42 7.74 4.30
C LEU A 77 0.34 8.32 5.22
N GLY A 78 -0.93 8.21 4.81
CA GLY A 78 -2.07 8.78 5.54
C GLY A 78 -2.49 10.18 5.09
N GLU A 79 -1.66 10.88 4.32
CA GLU A 79 -1.95 12.23 3.81
C GLU A 79 -2.87 12.23 2.56
N GLY A 80 -3.32 11.07 2.09
CA GLY A 80 -4.16 10.95 0.89
C GLY A 80 -5.45 11.78 0.91
N ALA A 81 -5.98 12.08 2.11
CA ALA A 81 -7.17 12.93 2.27
C ALA A 81 -6.91 14.42 2.04
N GLU A 82 -5.64 14.85 2.04
CA GLU A 82 -5.23 16.26 1.84
C GLU A 82 -5.07 16.62 0.36
N VAL A 83 -5.11 15.63 -0.54
CA VAL A 83 -4.97 15.84 -1.98
C VAL A 83 -6.11 16.71 -2.51
N LEU A 84 -5.77 17.82 -3.16
CA LEU A 84 -6.76 18.79 -3.66
C LEU A 84 -7.04 18.66 -5.17
N VAL A 85 -6.24 17.85 -5.89
CA VAL A 85 -6.42 17.57 -7.32
C VAL A 85 -7.29 16.33 -7.53
N PRO A 86 -8.04 16.24 -8.64
CA PRO A 86 -8.89 15.07 -8.89
C PRO A 86 -8.07 13.82 -9.22
N THR A 87 -8.49 12.70 -8.63
CA THR A 87 -8.03 11.35 -8.99
C THR A 87 -8.72 10.84 -10.25
N VAL A 88 -8.13 9.85 -10.91
CA VAL A 88 -8.72 9.16 -12.07
C VAL A 88 -10.10 8.60 -11.75
N GLY A 89 -10.31 8.06 -10.55
CA GLY A 89 -11.61 7.54 -10.11
C GLY A 89 -12.69 8.62 -10.00
N GLU A 90 -12.32 9.81 -9.51
CA GLU A 90 -13.23 10.96 -9.46
C GLU A 90 -13.53 11.51 -10.85
N VAL A 91 -12.54 11.58 -11.74
CA VAL A 91 -12.77 12.02 -13.13
C VAL A 91 -13.72 11.05 -13.86
N VAL A 92 -13.55 9.73 -13.68
CA VAL A 92 -14.47 8.73 -14.23
C VAL A 92 -15.88 8.91 -13.67
N THR A 93 -16.00 9.10 -12.35
CA THR A 93 -17.30 9.35 -11.68
C THR A 93 -17.96 10.62 -12.21
N GLY A 94 -17.22 11.72 -12.33
CA GLY A 94 -17.70 13.01 -12.83
C GLY A 94 -18.15 12.97 -14.29
N ALA A 95 -17.55 12.09 -15.10
CA ALA A 95 -17.99 11.81 -16.47
C ALA A 95 -19.21 10.85 -16.55
N GLY A 96 -19.80 10.49 -15.41
CA GLY A 96 -20.95 9.59 -15.29
C GLY A 96 -20.61 8.09 -15.33
N GLY A 97 -19.32 7.75 -15.39
CA GLY A 97 -18.84 6.36 -15.33
C GLY A 97 -18.84 5.80 -13.91
N SER A 98 -18.82 4.47 -13.79
CA SER A 98 -18.76 3.80 -12.49
C SER A 98 -17.36 3.24 -12.17
N VAL A 99 -17.01 3.23 -10.88
CA VAL A 99 -15.71 2.77 -10.40
C VAL A 99 -15.82 1.71 -9.31
N TRP A 100 -14.81 0.85 -9.24
CA TRP A 100 -14.54 -0.03 -8.10
C TRP A 100 -13.08 0.12 -7.69
N LEU A 101 -12.82 0.92 -6.66
CA LEU A 101 -11.48 1.23 -6.18
C LEU A 101 -11.15 0.32 -4.98
N CYS A 102 -10.37 -0.74 -5.18
CA CYS A 102 -10.13 -1.75 -4.14
C CYS A 102 -8.74 -1.58 -3.51
N GLY A 103 -8.71 -0.78 -2.44
CA GLY A 103 -7.53 -0.55 -1.60
C GLY A 103 -6.41 0.31 -2.21
N PRO A 104 -6.67 1.28 -3.12
CA PRO A 104 -5.59 2.07 -3.70
C PRO A 104 -4.80 2.79 -2.60
N MET A 105 -3.48 2.64 -2.61
CA MET A 105 -2.61 3.13 -1.55
C MET A 105 -2.60 4.66 -1.49
N ASN A 106 -2.89 5.19 -0.31
CA ASN A 106 -2.91 6.61 0.02
C ASN A 106 -3.82 7.46 -0.87
N VAL A 107 -4.90 6.86 -1.39
CA VAL A 107 -5.86 7.54 -2.27
C VAL A 107 -7.25 7.54 -1.62
N VAL A 108 -7.71 8.74 -1.26
CA VAL A 108 -9.02 9.00 -0.66
C VAL A 108 -9.84 9.87 -1.62
N PRO A 109 -10.95 9.36 -2.19
CA PRO A 109 -11.85 10.18 -3.00
C PRO A 109 -12.40 11.36 -2.17
N ARG A 110 -12.39 12.57 -2.72
CA ARG A 110 -12.88 13.77 -2.02
C ARG A 110 -14.39 13.84 -1.99
N GLU A 111 -15.03 13.20 -2.96
CA GLU A 111 -16.48 13.08 -3.11
C GLU A 111 -16.88 11.59 -3.23
N PRO A 112 -18.12 11.22 -2.86
CA PRO A 112 -18.62 9.87 -3.03
C PRO A 112 -18.50 9.39 -4.48
N VAL A 113 -17.98 8.18 -4.66
CA VAL A 113 -17.78 7.60 -6.00
C VAL A 113 -19.05 6.97 -6.54
N ARG A 114 -19.22 6.92 -7.87
CA ARG A 114 -20.29 6.13 -8.48
C ARG A 114 -19.87 4.66 -8.54
N GLY A 115 -20.22 3.88 -7.51
CA GLY A 115 -19.87 2.47 -7.44
C GLY A 115 -19.43 2.12 -6.02
N ALA A 116 -18.18 1.68 -5.87
CA ALA A 116 -17.65 1.33 -4.56
C ALA A 116 -16.16 1.70 -4.42
N TRP A 117 -15.73 1.87 -3.18
CA TRP A 117 -14.37 2.17 -2.77
C TRP A 117 -14.09 1.51 -1.42
N LEU A 118 -12.98 0.77 -1.37
CA LEU A 118 -12.38 0.23 -0.17
C LEU A 118 -11.08 1.02 0.08
N PRO A 119 -10.92 1.73 1.20
CA PRO A 119 -9.67 2.43 1.52
C PRO A 119 -8.55 1.43 1.75
N ASP A 120 -7.32 1.91 1.61
CA ASP A 120 -6.15 1.20 2.07
C ASP A 120 -6.14 1.09 3.62
N PRO A 121 -5.28 0.25 4.21
CA PRO A 121 -5.24 0.10 5.66
C PRO A 121 -4.58 1.28 6.39
N TRP A 122 -4.10 2.32 5.70
CA TRP A 122 -3.38 3.43 6.32
C TRP A 122 -4.16 4.74 6.36
N SER A 123 -5.27 4.82 5.61
CA SER A 123 -6.24 5.91 5.70
C SER A 123 -7.15 5.74 6.93
N LEU A 124 -6.69 6.18 8.11
CA LEU A 124 -7.31 5.86 9.40
C LEU A 124 -8.75 6.37 9.55
N ASP A 125 -9.02 7.58 9.09
CA ASP A 125 -10.33 8.21 9.23
C ASP A 125 -11.23 7.96 7.99
N ALA A 126 -10.76 7.16 7.03
CA ALA A 126 -11.51 6.81 5.83
C ALA A 126 -12.54 5.71 6.09
N SER A 127 -13.79 6.00 5.72
CA SER A 127 -14.90 5.04 5.75
C SER A 127 -15.17 4.47 4.35
N PRO A 128 -15.23 3.14 4.16
CA PRO A 128 -15.47 2.55 2.85
C PRO A 128 -16.89 2.81 2.34
N GLN A 129 -17.03 2.72 1.02
CA GLN A 129 -18.30 2.81 0.31
C GLN A 129 -18.53 1.54 -0.52
N PRO A 130 -19.62 0.77 -0.32
CA PRO A 130 -20.63 0.90 0.74
C PRO A 130 -20.09 0.55 2.14
N THR A 131 -20.78 0.99 3.18
CA THR A 131 -20.39 0.80 4.59
C THR A 131 -20.26 -0.66 5.03
N GLU A 132 -20.88 -1.61 4.33
CA GLU A 132 -20.73 -3.05 4.61
C GLU A 132 -19.29 -3.56 4.43
N LEU A 133 -18.48 -2.89 3.59
CA LEU A 133 -17.05 -3.16 3.43
C LEU A 133 -16.25 -2.89 4.71
N GLU A 134 -16.79 -2.16 5.69
CA GLU A 134 -16.15 -1.88 6.96
C GLU A 134 -15.84 -3.16 7.74
N ALA A 135 -16.67 -4.21 7.58
CA ALA A 135 -16.40 -5.51 8.17
C ALA A 135 -15.09 -6.13 7.67
N PHE A 136 -14.70 -5.84 6.42
CA PHE A 136 -13.42 -6.22 5.83
C PHE A 136 -12.32 -5.23 6.24
N ALA A 137 -12.52 -3.94 5.98
CA ALA A 137 -11.54 -2.89 6.20
C ALA A 137 -11.02 -2.87 7.66
N ALA A 138 -11.90 -3.01 8.65
CA ALA A 138 -11.50 -3.01 10.06
C ALA A 138 -10.56 -4.16 10.42
N VAL A 139 -10.79 -5.36 9.87
CA VAL A 139 -9.91 -6.52 10.13
C VAL A 139 -8.59 -6.37 9.41
N VAL A 140 -8.59 -5.85 8.18
CA VAL A 140 -7.37 -5.61 7.43
C VAL A 140 -6.51 -4.53 8.09
N ARG A 141 -7.10 -3.38 8.46
CA ARG A 141 -6.43 -2.32 9.22
C ARG A 141 -5.79 -2.89 10.47
N ALA A 142 -6.57 -3.59 11.30
CA ALA A 142 -6.04 -4.19 12.51
C ALA A 142 -4.92 -5.20 12.22
N ASN A 143 -4.98 -6.06 11.20
CA ASN A 143 -3.88 -7.02 10.94
C ASN A 143 -2.64 -6.40 10.27
N VAL A 144 -2.80 -5.33 9.50
CA VAL A 144 -1.68 -4.62 8.85
C VAL A 144 -0.99 -3.67 9.84
N GLN A 145 -1.75 -3.12 10.80
CA GLN A 145 -1.26 -2.22 11.84
C GLN A 145 -0.85 -2.94 13.14
N GLU A 146 -1.47 -4.08 13.50
CA GLU A 146 -1.12 -4.91 14.67
C GLU A 146 0.15 -5.72 14.41
N HIS A 147 1.28 -5.03 14.48
CA HIS A 147 2.51 -5.60 15.02
C HIS A 147 2.86 -5.03 16.40
N THR A 148 1.96 -4.23 17.01
CA THR A 148 2.28 -3.54 18.27
C THR A 148 1.05 -3.17 19.12
N SER A 149 0.39 -4.16 19.74
CA SER A 149 -0.20 -4.05 21.08
C SER A 149 -0.95 -5.35 21.45
N PRO A 150 -0.60 -6.05 22.55
CA PRO A 150 -1.32 -7.24 23.01
C PRO A 150 -2.79 -6.99 23.43
N THR A 151 -3.21 -5.72 23.58
CA THR A 151 -4.50 -5.31 24.15
C THR A 151 -5.51 -4.78 23.12
N ALA A 152 -5.11 -4.55 21.86
CA ALA A 152 -5.96 -4.02 20.78
C ALA A 152 -6.61 -5.10 19.89
N GLY A 153 -6.65 -6.36 20.36
CA GLY A 153 -7.10 -7.48 19.55
C GLY A 153 -8.54 -7.34 19.04
N ILE A 154 -8.73 -7.60 17.74
CA ILE A 154 -10.05 -7.71 17.10
C ILE A 154 -10.96 -8.63 17.93
N SER A 155 -12.12 -8.12 18.34
CA SER A 155 -13.08 -8.90 19.13
C SER A 155 -13.62 -10.10 18.36
N ARG A 156 -14.06 -11.15 19.08
CA ARG A 156 -14.72 -12.32 18.46
C ARG A 156 -15.93 -11.94 17.60
N ARG A 157 -16.63 -10.85 17.94
CA ARG A 157 -17.76 -10.34 17.16
C ARG A 157 -17.30 -9.75 15.83
N GLN A 158 -16.21 -9.01 15.81
CA GLN A 158 -15.62 -8.46 14.58
C GLN A 158 -15.13 -9.58 13.66
N TYR A 159 -14.44 -10.60 14.19
CA TYR A 159 -14.07 -11.78 13.39
C TYR A 159 -15.27 -12.52 12.82
N ALA A 160 -16.36 -12.67 13.59
CA ALA A 160 -17.59 -13.28 13.09
C ALA A 160 -18.28 -12.40 12.03
N ALA A 161 -18.23 -11.07 12.15
CA ALA A 161 -18.71 -10.15 11.11
C ALA A 161 -17.90 -10.27 9.83
N PHE A 162 -16.57 -10.29 9.93
CA PHE A 162 -15.65 -10.49 8.82
C PHE A 162 -15.87 -11.83 8.11
N ALA A 163 -15.98 -12.93 8.86
CA ALA A 163 -16.24 -14.25 8.27
C ALA A 163 -17.58 -14.29 7.52
N ARG A 164 -18.65 -13.73 8.12
CA ARG A 164 -19.96 -13.60 7.45
C ARG A 164 -19.87 -12.74 6.20
N PHE A 165 -19.14 -11.62 6.28
CA PHE A 165 -18.90 -10.74 5.14
C PHE A 165 -18.22 -11.49 4.00
N LEU A 166 -17.08 -12.15 4.26
CA LEU A 166 -16.35 -12.92 3.24
C LEU A 166 -17.23 -13.97 2.56
N VAL A 167 -18.00 -14.75 3.34
CA VAL A 167 -18.92 -15.76 2.79
C VAL A 167 -19.97 -15.12 1.89
N ALA A 168 -20.54 -13.98 2.28
CA ALA A 168 -21.52 -13.26 1.46
C ALA A 168 -20.91 -12.58 0.22
N HIS A 169 -19.60 -12.28 0.26
CA HIS A 169 -18.88 -11.48 -0.75
C HIS A 169 -17.84 -12.30 -1.52
N GLY A 170 -18.15 -13.57 -1.80
CA GLY A 170 -17.45 -14.34 -2.83
C GLY A 170 -16.27 -15.18 -2.34
N LEU A 171 -16.10 -15.41 -1.04
CA LEU A 171 -15.08 -16.31 -0.50
C LEU A 171 -15.10 -17.68 -1.20
N ARG A 172 -13.97 -18.04 -1.80
CA ARG A 172 -13.85 -19.29 -2.57
C ARG A 172 -13.30 -20.42 -1.71
N PRO A 173 -13.72 -21.69 -1.97
CA PRO A 173 -13.13 -22.86 -1.31
C PRO A 173 -11.61 -22.96 -1.47
N ARG A 174 -11.07 -22.56 -2.63
CA ARG A 174 -9.62 -22.50 -2.87
C ARG A 174 -8.93 -21.55 -1.89
N THR A 175 -9.49 -20.36 -1.68
CA THR A 175 -8.96 -19.37 -0.73
C THR A 175 -8.96 -19.90 0.69
N VAL A 176 -10.06 -20.53 1.12
CA VAL A 176 -10.16 -21.21 2.42
C VAL A 176 -9.09 -22.29 2.56
N ALA A 177 -8.89 -23.13 1.53
CA ALA A 177 -7.88 -24.18 1.56
C ALA A 177 -6.45 -23.63 1.69
N VAL A 178 -6.14 -22.53 1.00
CA VAL A 178 -4.83 -21.85 1.14
C VAL A 178 -4.66 -21.27 2.55
N ALA A 179 -5.67 -20.57 3.07
CA ALA A 179 -5.65 -20.02 4.42
C ALA A 179 -5.45 -21.10 5.49
N VAL A 180 -6.21 -22.20 5.41
CA VAL A 180 -6.09 -23.35 6.34
C VAL A 180 -4.70 -23.98 6.23
N ARG A 181 -4.18 -24.17 5.01
CA ARG A 181 -2.83 -24.72 4.81
C ARG A 181 -1.75 -23.82 5.40
N GLN A 182 -1.87 -22.50 5.23
CA GLN A 182 -0.95 -21.54 5.85
C GLN A 182 -0.98 -21.66 7.38
N LEU A 183 -2.17 -21.64 8.00
CA LEU A 183 -2.31 -21.76 9.46
C LEU A 183 -1.79 -23.10 10.00
N ALA A 184 -2.06 -24.21 9.30
CA ALA A 184 -1.50 -25.52 9.65
C ALA A 184 0.03 -25.54 9.49
N GLY A 185 0.55 -24.92 8.43
CA GLY A 185 1.99 -24.78 8.19
C GLY A 185 2.70 -24.02 9.30
N GLU A 186 2.09 -22.96 9.83
CA GLU A 186 2.62 -22.22 10.98
C GLU A 186 2.65 -23.09 12.25
N ARG A 187 1.56 -23.84 12.50
CA ARG A 187 1.42 -24.67 13.71
C ARG A 187 2.35 -25.88 13.72
N PHE A 188 2.52 -26.53 12.58
CA PHE A 188 3.17 -27.84 12.47
C PHE A 188 4.50 -27.82 11.71
N ARG A 189 4.71 -26.88 10.79
CA ARG A 189 5.90 -26.78 9.94
C ARG A 189 6.71 -25.49 10.15
N ARG A 190 6.33 -24.67 11.14
CA ARG A 190 6.94 -23.37 11.44
C ARG A 190 7.08 -22.45 10.22
N TRP A 191 6.11 -22.47 9.32
CA TRP A 191 6.09 -21.53 8.19
C TRP A 191 6.12 -20.08 8.67
N PRO A 192 6.82 -19.16 7.96
CA PRO A 192 6.86 -17.77 8.34
C PRO A 192 5.44 -17.17 8.36
N ARG A 193 5.11 -16.45 9.44
CA ARG A 193 3.85 -15.72 9.56
C ARG A 193 3.72 -14.63 8.49
N ALA A 194 4.83 -14.10 7.98
CA ALA A 194 4.85 -13.11 6.89
C ALA A 194 4.10 -13.60 5.63
N ARG A 195 4.02 -14.92 5.40
CA ARG A 195 3.24 -15.50 4.28
C ARG A 195 1.73 -15.27 4.40
N ARG A 196 1.22 -14.86 5.57
CA ARG A 196 -0.19 -14.44 5.75
C ARG A 196 -0.56 -13.23 4.89
N ALA A 197 0.39 -12.37 4.52
CA ALA A 197 0.14 -11.26 3.61
C ALA A 197 -0.45 -11.75 2.26
N MET A 198 0.04 -12.88 1.73
CA MET A 198 -0.52 -13.49 0.52
C MET A 198 -1.93 -14.08 0.72
N VAL A 199 -2.26 -14.52 1.94
CA VAL A 199 -3.63 -14.98 2.25
C VAL A 199 -4.59 -13.80 2.23
N LEU A 200 -4.16 -12.65 2.76
CA LEU A 200 -4.94 -11.41 2.71
C LEU A 200 -5.21 -10.98 1.26
N ASP A 201 -4.21 -11.03 0.38
CA ASP A 201 -4.41 -10.73 -1.05
C ASP A 201 -5.48 -11.62 -1.68
N LEU A 202 -5.48 -12.93 -1.38
CA LEU A 202 -6.49 -13.85 -1.90
C LEU A 202 -7.89 -13.55 -1.36
N LEU A 203 -8.01 -13.17 -0.09
CA LEU A 203 -9.28 -12.76 0.50
C LEU A 203 -9.80 -11.47 -0.15
N GLN A 204 -8.93 -10.47 -0.33
CA GLN A 204 -9.28 -9.23 -1.02
C GLN A 204 -9.63 -9.49 -2.50
N TRP A 205 -8.93 -10.40 -3.16
CA TRP A 205 -9.18 -10.78 -4.55
C TRP A 205 -10.56 -11.42 -4.74
N ASP A 206 -11.01 -12.24 -3.78
CA ASP A 206 -12.36 -12.81 -3.78
C ASP A 206 -13.43 -11.71 -3.72
N VAL A 207 -13.27 -10.76 -2.79
CA VAL A 207 -14.14 -9.59 -2.63
C VAL A 207 -14.11 -8.71 -3.88
N PHE A 208 -12.93 -8.45 -4.43
CA PHE A 208 -12.73 -7.64 -5.64
C PHE A 208 -13.56 -8.18 -6.80
N TRP A 209 -13.46 -9.49 -7.06
CA TRP A 209 -14.20 -10.10 -8.16
C TRP A 209 -15.70 -10.21 -7.91
N TRP A 210 -16.12 -10.37 -6.66
CA TRP A 210 -17.54 -10.32 -6.32
C TRP A 210 -18.14 -8.95 -6.65
N TYR A 211 -17.50 -7.87 -6.19
CA TYR A 211 -17.96 -6.50 -6.47
C TYR A 211 -17.88 -6.18 -7.95
N ARG A 212 -16.78 -6.51 -8.63
CA ARG A 212 -16.65 -6.26 -10.08
C ARG A 212 -17.76 -6.93 -10.89
N ARG A 213 -18.12 -8.18 -10.57
CA ARG A 213 -19.20 -8.91 -11.26
C ARG A 213 -20.57 -8.29 -11.01
N ARG A 214 -20.79 -7.74 -9.81
CA ARG A 214 -22.06 -7.12 -9.41
C ARG A 214 -22.22 -5.70 -9.95
N LEU A 215 -21.14 -4.91 -9.92
CA LEU A 215 -21.15 -3.49 -10.29
C LEU A 215 -20.91 -3.26 -11.79
N VAL A 216 -20.17 -4.15 -12.46
CA VAL A 216 -19.70 -3.98 -13.85
C VAL A 216 -19.15 -2.57 -14.06
N PRO A 217 -18.11 -2.17 -13.30
CA PRO A 217 -17.59 -0.81 -13.32
C PRO A 217 -16.89 -0.51 -14.65
N ASP A 218 -16.88 0.77 -15.05
CA ASP A 218 -16.06 1.25 -16.17
C ASP A 218 -14.55 1.15 -15.82
N LEU A 219 -14.18 1.51 -14.58
CA LEU A 219 -12.83 1.38 -14.05
C LEU A 219 -12.82 0.54 -12.75
N ALA A 220 -12.02 -0.51 -12.69
CA ALA A 220 -11.76 -1.24 -11.45
C ALA A 220 -10.27 -1.29 -11.14
N THR A 221 -9.87 -0.95 -9.92
CA THR A 221 -8.48 -1.08 -9.46
C THR A 221 -8.38 -2.10 -8.34
N PHE A 222 -7.31 -2.89 -8.33
CA PHE A 222 -7.01 -3.87 -7.29
C PHE A 222 -5.57 -3.69 -6.82
N PHE A 223 -5.40 -3.20 -5.59
CA PHE A 223 -4.09 -3.00 -4.99
C PHE A 223 -3.63 -4.22 -4.18
N SER A 224 -2.34 -4.52 -4.26
CA SER A 224 -1.69 -5.53 -3.40
C SER A 224 -0.27 -5.13 -3.03
N ASN A 225 0.08 -5.33 -1.75
CA ASN A 225 1.37 -4.91 -1.18
C ASN A 225 2.28 -6.07 -0.72
N SER A 226 1.81 -7.33 -0.78
CA SER A 226 2.53 -8.42 -0.09
C SER A 226 3.92 -8.72 -0.68
N THR A 227 4.09 -8.60 -2.00
CA THR A 227 5.39 -8.83 -2.64
C THR A 227 6.40 -7.73 -2.29
N ALA A 228 5.97 -6.46 -2.19
CA ALA A 228 6.80 -5.35 -1.72
C ALA A 228 7.38 -5.64 -0.32
N HIS A 229 6.54 -6.18 0.58
CA HIS A 229 6.96 -6.57 1.91
C HIS A 229 8.04 -7.67 1.90
N PHE A 230 7.91 -8.68 1.03
CA PHE A 230 8.95 -9.72 0.90
C PHE A 230 10.24 -9.18 0.30
N GLN A 231 10.15 -8.29 -0.69
CA GLN A 231 11.33 -7.69 -1.32
C GLN A 231 12.12 -6.83 -0.31
N HIS A 232 11.46 -6.05 0.56
CA HIS A 232 12.17 -5.26 1.56
C HIS A 232 12.96 -6.11 2.56
N LEU A 233 12.38 -7.24 3.00
CA LEU A 233 12.95 -8.08 4.06
C LEU A 233 13.91 -9.17 3.54
N HIS A 234 13.68 -9.65 2.32
CA HIS A 234 14.30 -10.89 1.83
C HIS A 234 14.92 -10.73 0.44
N TRP A 235 15.27 -9.51 0.02
CA TRP A 235 15.93 -9.30 -1.26
C TRP A 235 17.19 -10.19 -1.38
N GLY A 236 17.29 -10.97 -2.46
CA GLY A 236 18.39 -11.92 -2.67
C GLY A 236 18.17 -13.31 -2.07
N GLU A 237 17.13 -13.51 -1.24
CA GLU A 237 16.61 -14.84 -0.93
C GLU A 237 15.61 -15.26 -2.01
N GLU A 238 15.97 -16.27 -2.81
CA GLU A 238 15.11 -16.72 -3.91
C GLU A 238 13.73 -17.19 -3.43
N ASP A 239 13.61 -17.94 -2.32
CA ASP A 239 12.34 -18.58 -1.94
C ASP A 239 11.22 -17.59 -1.54
N PRO A 240 11.43 -16.58 -0.66
CA PRO A 240 10.36 -15.67 -0.25
C PRO A 240 9.95 -14.69 -1.34
N VAL A 241 10.91 -14.10 -2.07
CA VAL A 241 10.63 -13.12 -3.12
C VAL A 241 9.93 -13.80 -4.30
N LEU A 242 10.47 -14.91 -4.81
CA LEU A 242 9.85 -15.65 -5.91
C LEU A 242 8.46 -16.18 -5.53
N ALA A 243 8.24 -16.56 -4.27
CA ALA A 243 6.90 -16.96 -3.80
C ALA A 243 5.88 -15.81 -3.92
N GLY A 244 6.27 -14.57 -3.58
CA GLY A 244 5.45 -13.38 -3.78
C GLY A 244 5.11 -13.15 -5.26
N TYR A 245 6.11 -13.18 -6.14
CA TYR A 245 5.88 -13.05 -7.59
C TYR A 245 4.98 -14.16 -8.15
N ARG A 246 5.16 -15.41 -7.73
CA ARG A 246 4.28 -16.54 -8.12
C ARG A 246 2.85 -16.37 -7.62
N ALA A 247 2.65 -15.78 -6.44
CA ALA A 247 1.31 -15.47 -5.95
C ALA A 247 0.63 -14.44 -6.86
N MET A 248 1.32 -13.35 -7.21
CA MET A 248 0.81 -12.33 -8.14
C MET A 248 0.60 -12.86 -9.55
N ASP A 249 1.47 -13.74 -10.03
CA ASP A 249 1.36 -14.40 -11.33
C ASP A 249 0.05 -15.19 -11.45
N ALA A 250 -0.31 -15.91 -10.40
CA ALA A 250 -1.56 -16.66 -10.35
C ALA A 250 -2.79 -15.74 -10.41
N LEU A 251 -2.72 -14.53 -9.82
CA LEU A 251 -3.79 -13.53 -9.91
C LEU A 251 -3.89 -12.96 -11.33
N VAL A 252 -2.75 -12.65 -11.97
CA VAL A 252 -2.71 -12.19 -13.36
C VAL A 252 -3.26 -13.23 -14.33
N GLY A 253 -2.84 -14.49 -14.19
CA GLY A 253 -3.36 -15.59 -15.00
C GLY A 253 -4.88 -15.74 -14.86
N GLU A 254 -5.39 -15.67 -13.62
CA GLU A 254 -6.83 -15.68 -13.37
C GLU A 254 -7.54 -14.45 -13.98
N ALA A 255 -6.96 -13.26 -13.88
CA ALA A 255 -7.53 -12.05 -14.46
C ALA A 255 -7.64 -12.16 -15.99
N LEU A 256 -6.58 -12.62 -16.66
CA LEU A 256 -6.59 -12.89 -18.11
C LEU A 256 -7.70 -13.87 -18.48
N ASP A 257 -7.84 -14.96 -17.73
CA ASP A 257 -8.81 -16.02 -18.05
C ASP A 257 -10.27 -15.60 -17.80
N ARG A 258 -10.50 -14.73 -16.80
CA ARG A 258 -11.83 -14.18 -16.48
C ARG A 258 -12.24 -13.06 -17.43
N LEU A 259 -11.31 -12.17 -17.78
CA LEU A 259 -11.60 -11.01 -18.62
C LEU A 259 -11.65 -11.40 -20.10
N ARG A 260 -10.75 -12.27 -20.56
CA ARG A 260 -10.59 -12.61 -21.98
C ARG A 260 -10.54 -11.32 -22.82
N ASP A 261 -11.54 -11.12 -23.68
CA ASP A 261 -11.65 -9.95 -24.56
C ASP A 261 -12.74 -8.95 -24.12
N SER A 262 -13.33 -9.14 -22.93
CA SER A 262 -14.42 -8.28 -22.43
C SER A 262 -13.95 -6.99 -21.76
N ALA A 263 -12.65 -6.83 -21.52
CA ALA A 263 -12.08 -5.67 -20.84
C ALA A 263 -10.60 -5.47 -21.24
N THR A 264 -10.13 -4.24 -21.06
CA THR A 264 -8.69 -3.93 -21.02
C THR A 264 -8.14 -4.32 -19.65
N LEU A 265 -7.00 -5.01 -19.64
CA LEU A 265 -6.26 -5.35 -18.42
C LEU A 265 -4.97 -4.54 -18.37
N VAL A 266 -4.76 -3.80 -17.28
CA VAL A 266 -3.57 -3.01 -17.02
C VAL A 266 -2.85 -3.60 -15.81
N LEU A 267 -1.54 -3.80 -15.91
CA LEU A 267 -0.67 -3.99 -14.76
C LEU A 267 0.08 -2.68 -14.54
N CYS A 268 0.11 -2.20 -13.30
CA CYS A 268 0.80 -0.97 -12.93
C CYS A 268 1.57 -1.16 -11.62
N THR A 269 2.76 -0.57 -11.55
CA THR A 269 3.44 -0.24 -10.30
C THR A 269 4.03 1.17 -10.39
N GLY A 270 3.84 1.97 -9.33
CA GLY A 270 4.31 3.37 -9.29
C GLY A 270 5.82 3.52 -9.20
N LEU A 271 6.49 2.53 -8.61
CA LEU A 271 7.95 2.41 -8.47
C LEU A 271 8.30 0.93 -8.30
N SER A 272 9.56 0.59 -8.02
CA SER A 272 9.97 -0.76 -7.65
C SER A 272 11.01 -0.80 -6.55
N GLN A 273 11.65 -1.96 -6.38
CA GLN A 273 12.78 -2.14 -5.50
C GLN A 273 13.96 -2.73 -6.26
N HIS A 274 15.15 -2.57 -5.67
CA HIS A 274 16.38 -3.25 -6.06
C HIS A 274 17.17 -3.73 -4.83
N ALA A 275 18.25 -4.48 -5.06
CA ALA A 275 19.12 -4.94 -3.99
C ALA A 275 19.75 -3.74 -3.26
N ASN A 276 19.79 -3.80 -1.93
CA ASN A 276 20.55 -2.84 -1.13
C ASN A 276 22.04 -3.25 -1.12
N ILE A 277 22.77 -2.93 -2.18
CA ILE A 277 24.19 -3.36 -2.38
C ILE A 277 25.19 -2.41 -1.69
N GLU A 278 24.79 -1.17 -1.36
CA GLU A 278 25.75 -0.13 -0.95
C GLU A 278 25.72 0.22 0.55
N GLY A 279 24.89 -0.45 1.37
CA GLY A 279 24.73 -0.07 2.79
C GLY A 279 24.19 1.36 2.98
N ARG A 280 23.78 2.05 1.90
CA ARG A 280 23.11 3.35 1.94
C ARG A 280 21.69 3.14 2.47
N GLY A 281 21.41 3.69 3.65
CA GLY A 281 20.10 3.56 4.30
C GLY A 281 19.78 2.15 4.81
N GLY A 282 20.77 1.25 4.88
CA GLY A 282 20.63 -0.06 5.51
C GLY A 282 20.70 0.09 7.03
N TYR A 283 19.57 -0.09 7.70
CA TYR A 283 19.56 -0.32 9.15
C TYR A 283 19.33 -1.79 9.44
N ASP A 284 19.92 -2.27 10.54
CA ASP A 284 19.76 -3.67 11.00
C ASP A 284 18.35 -3.93 11.54
N GLY A 285 17.62 -2.86 11.83
CA GLY A 285 16.28 -2.86 12.36
C GLY A 285 15.90 -1.50 12.92
N PHE A 286 14.84 -1.47 13.71
CA PHE A 286 14.34 -0.26 14.33
C PHE A 286 13.73 -0.56 15.69
N HIS A 287 13.52 0.50 16.49
CA HIS A 287 12.87 0.40 17.78
C HIS A 287 11.41 0.82 17.69
N ARG A 288 10.53 -0.01 18.28
CA ARG A 288 9.10 0.26 18.36
C ARG A 288 8.65 0.49 19.79
N PRO A 289 7.66 1.37 20.02
CA PRO A 289 7.04 1.49 21.33
C PRO A 289 6.39 0.17 21.73
N VAL A 290 6.56 -0.27 22.97
CA VAL A 290 5.79 -1.40 23.54
C VAL A 290 4.29 -1.05 23.54
N ASP A 291 3.98 0.18 23.97
CA ASP A 291 2.68 0.81 23.88
C ASP A 291 2.89 2.31 23.57
N PRO A 292 2.37 2.83 22.44
CA PRO A 292 2.59 4.23 22.05
C PRO A 292 2.08 5.26 23.07
N LEU A 293 0.97 4.99 23.77
CA LEU A 293 0.43 5.91 24.78
C LEU A 293 1.24 5.85 26.08
N VAL A 294 1.72 4.67 26.47
CA VAL A 294 2.64 4.54 27.60
C VAL A 294 3.96 5.25 27.30
N LEU A 295 4.48 5.11 26.07
CA LEU A 295 5.65 5.88 25.63
C LEU A 295 5.33 7.38 25.71
N ALA A 296 4.24 7.85 25.10
CA ALA A 296 3.87 9.28 25.10
C ALA A 296 3.83 9.86 26.52
N ALA A 297 3.12 9.21 27.45
CA ALA A 297 3.09 9.62 28.85
C ALA A 297 4.51 9.65 29.47
N ALA A 298 5.32 8.63 29.20
CA ALA A 298 6.69 8.57 29.66
C ALA A 298 7.64 9.58 28.98
N LEU A 299 7.25 10.20 27.86
CA LEU A 299 7.96 11.32 27.23
C LEU A 299 7.40 12.70 27.66
N GLY A 300 6.41 12.72 28.56
CA GLY A 300 5.76 13.94 29.04
C GLY A 300 4.56 14.40 28.19
N ALA A 301 4.04 13.55 27.31
CA ALA A 301 2.84 13.80 26.50
C ALA A 301 1.66 12.91 26.98
N ASP A 302 1.36 12.97 28.28
CA ASP A 302 0.26 12.23 28.92
C ASP A 302 -1.14 12.77 28.57
N ASP A 303 -1.20 13.92 27.90
CA ASP A 303 -2.39 14.55 27.34
C ASP A 303 -2.81 14.00 25.96
N ALA A 304 -2.08 13.01 25.41
CA ALA A 304 -2.46 12.32 24.19
C ALA A 304 -3.80 11.58 24.36
N LEU A 305 -4.75 11.86 23.48
CA LEU A 305 -6.11 11.28 23.47
C LEU A 305 -6.15 9.89 22.81
N GLY A 306 -5.17 9.58 21.98
CA GLY A 306 -5.08 8.32 21.25
C GLY A 306 -3.76 8.19 20.51
N ALA A 307 -3.46 6.97 20.09
CA ALA A 307 -2.28 6.68 19.29
C ALA A 307 -2.57 5.60 18.25
N ALA A 308 -1.88 5.67 17.12
CA ALA A 308 -2.00 4.68 16.05
C ALA A 308 -0.61 4.39 15.45
N PRO A 309 -0.13 3.12 15.43
CA PRO A 309 1.12 2.78 14.77
C PRO A 309 1.01 2.96 13.25
N ILE A 310 2.13 3.27 12.59
CA ILE A 310 2.23 3.31 11.12
C ILE A 310 3.17 2.18 10.65
N MET A 311 4.18 2.49 9.84
CA MET A 311 5.18 1.55 9.36
C MET A 311 6.49 1.77 10.09
N ALA A 312 7.28 0.70 10.23
CA ALA A 312 8.58 0.71 10.91
C ALA A 312 8.52 1.33 12.33
N GLU A 313 9.35 2.31 12.65
CA GLU A 313 9.49 2.99 13.95
C GLU A 313 8.42 4.04 14.27
N GLN A 314 7.56 4.38 13.29
CA GLN A 314 6.70 5.56 13.36
C GLN A 314 5.29 5.27 13.91
N PHE A 315 4.72 6.25 14.59
CA PHE A 315 3.36 6.21 15.14
C PHE A 315 2.76 7.62 15.28
N HIS A 316 1.44 7.70 15.17
CA HIS A 316 0.65 8.90 15.44
C HIS A 316 0.31 9.04 16.93
N LEU A 317 0.26 10.27 17.42
CA LEU A 317 -0.32 10.68 18.70
C LEU A 317 -1.35 11.80 18.45
N ARG A 318 -2.61 11.56 18.83
CA ARG A 318 -3.71 12.53 18.67
C ARG A 318 -3.91 13.35 19.94
N PHE A 319 -4.14 14.65 19.79
CA PHE A 319 -4.36 15.60 20.88
C PHE A 319 -5.69 16.33 20.72
N ALA A 320 -6.07 17.13 21.72
CA ALA A 320 -7.34 17.87 21.69
C ALA A 320 -7.35 19.05 20.69
N GLY A 321 -6.17 19.45 20.19
CA GLY A 321 -6.01 20.58 19.30
C GLY A 321 -4.54 20.88 19.01
N ALA A 322 -4.30 21.76 18.04
CA ALA A 322 -2.95 22.05 17.55
C ALA A 322 -2.00 22.62 18.61
N ASP A 323 -2.49 23.45 19.53
CA ASP A 323 -1.65 24.00 20.60
C ASP A 323 -1.15 22.92 21.57
N ALA A 324 -2.00 21.92 21.87
CA ALA A 324 -1.62 20.79 22.72
C ALA A 324 -0.61 19.88 22.02
N ALA A 325 -0.84 19.59 20.73
CA ALA A 325 0.10 18.84 19.89
C ALA A 325 1.46 19.53 19.82
N ALA A 326 1.50 20.84 19.54
CA ALA A 326 2.75 21.61 19.48
C ALA A 326 3.53 21.57 20.82
N ALA A 327 2.82 21.77 21.93
CA ALA A 327 3.43 21.69 23.26
C ALA A 327 4.01 20.30 23.57
N ALA A 328 3.32 19.23 23.18
CA ALA A 328 3.81 17.86 23.31
C ALA A 328 5.00 17.59 22.37
N ALA A 329 4.99 18.14 21.16
CA ALA A 329 6.08 18.00 20.21
C ALA A 329 7.38 18.57 20.75
N ASP A 330 7.36 19.74 21.37
CA ASP A 330 8.53 20.35 21.99
C ASP A 330 9.12 19.47 23.11
N ARG A 331 8.25 18.86 23.94
CA ARG A 331 8.69 17.93 25.00
C ARG A 331 9.35 16.69 24.42
N ILE A 332 8.74 16.06 23.41
CA ILE A 332 9.28 14.85 22.78
C ILE A 332 10.60 15.16 22.03
N ARG A 333 10.69 16.29 21.31
CA ARG A 333 11.92 16.74 20.63
C ARG A 333 13.06 17.03 21.59
N ALA A 334 12.78 17.34 22.85
CA ALA A 334 13.80 17.57 23.88
C ALA A 334 14.41 16.26 24.42
N VAL A 335 13.78 15.11 24.17
CA VAL A 335 14.24 13.82 24.70
C VAL A 335 15.56 13.41 24.05
N ARG A 336 16.50 12.91 24.87
CA ARG A 336 17.82 12.47 24.44
C ARG A 336 18.10 11.02 24.84
N LEU A 337 18.88 10.33 24.02
CA LEU A 337 19.52 9.05 24.33
C LEU A 337 21.02 9.24 24.16
N ASP A 338 21.80 9.07 25.23
CA ASP A 338 23.26 9.29 25.21
C ASP A 338 23.65 10.63 24.53
N GLU A 339 23.00 11.75 24.91
CA GLU A 339 23.15 13.12 24.37
C GLU A 339 22.63 13.38 22.95
N ALA A 340 22.24 12.35 22.19
CA ALA A 340 21.66 12.50 20.86
C ALA A 340 20.12 12.60 20.90
N PRO A 341 19.46 13.27 19.93
CA PRO A 341 18.01 13.24 19.80
C PRO A 341 17.48 11.80 19.72
N ALA A 342 16.53 11.46 20.59
CA ALA A 342 15.95 10.11 20.61
C ALA A 342 14.81 9.93 19.61
N PHE A 343 14.09 11.01 19.30
CA PHE A 343 12.88 10.99 18.49
C PHE A 343 12.88 12.11 17.46
N GLU A 344 12.32 11.82 16.29
CA GLU A 344 11.80 12.83 15.38
C GLU A 344 10.31 13.06 15.67
N VAL A 345 9.88 14.32 15.50
CA VAL A 345 8.48 14.71 15.69
C VAL A 345 8.08 15.68 14.61
N ARG A 346 6.96 15.39 13.95
CA ARG A 346 6.33 16.27 12.96
C ARG A 346 4.91 16.57 13.41
N GLU A 347 4.55 17.84 13.38
CA GLU A 347 3.22 18.34 13.77
C GLU A 347 2.30 18.42 12.56
N GLN A 348 1.05 18.00 12.72
CA GLN A 348 0.00 18.05 11.70
C GLN A 348 -1.33 18.41 12.36
N GLY A 349 -1.57 19.71 12.56
CA GLY A 349 -2.76 20.15 13.29
C GLY A 349 -2.76 19.60 14.71
N ASP A 350 -3.79 18.83 15.06
CA ASP A 350 -3.97 18.19 16.37
C ASP A 350 -3.30 16.80 16.50
N ASP A 351 -2.53 16.37 15.50
CA ASP A 351 -1.83 15.09 15.48
C ASP A 351 -0.31 15.27 15.39
N LEU A 352 0.43 14.35 16.01
CA LEU A 352 1.88 14.25 15.91
C LEU A 352 2.29 12.92 15.29
N LEU A 353 3.13 12.98 14.26
CA LEU A 353 3.90 11.84 13.79
C LEU A 353 5.23 11.76 14.55
N VAL A 354 5.44 10.67 15.27
CA VAL A 354 6.64 10.44 16.11
C VAL A 354 7.38 9.18 15.62
N GLY A 355 8.70 9.26 15.50
CA GLY A 355 9.57 8.15 15.11
C GLY A 355 10.81 8.04 16.00
N CYS A 356 11.23 6.83 16.36
CA CYS A 356 12.46 6.61 17.11
C CYS A 356 13.68 6.67 16.19
N LEU A 357 14.64 7.55 16.48
CA LEU A 357 15.84 7.76 15.63
C LEU A 357 16.93 6.69 15.83
N GLN A 358 16.61 5.57 16.47
CA GLN A 358 17.57 4.52 16.82
C GLN A 358 17.39 3.30 15.92
N PHE A 359 18.23 3.24 14.89
CA PHE A 359 18.23 2.23 13.83
C PHE A 359 19.27 1.12 14.04
N GLN A 360 19.82 1.05 15.24
CA GLN A 360 20.85 0.12 15.68
C GLN A 360 20.51 -0.36 17.09
N PRO A 361 20.77 -1.63 17.47
CA PRO A 361 20.43 -2.14 18.79
C PRO A 361 20.97 -1.25 19.92
N VAL A 362 20.08 -0.74 20.77
CA VAL A 362 20.46 0.10 21.89
C VAL A 362 21.02 -0.76 23.03
N ARG A 363 22.14 -0.35 23.63
CA ARG A 363 22.79 -1.07 24.74
C ARG A 363 21.82 -1.32 25.91
N ARG A 364 21.97 -2.45 26.60
CA ARG A 364 21.19 -2.72 27.83
C ARG A 364 21.50 -1.67 28.90
N GLY A 365 20.47 -1.21 29.60
CA GLY A 365 20.59 -0.19 30.63
C GLY A 365 20.75 1.24 30.10
N ALA A 366 20.58 1.48 28.79
CA ALA A 366 20.45 2.84 28.28
C ALA A 366 19.14 3.46 28.80
N ALA A 367 19.18 4.78 29.03
CA ALA A 367 18.05 5.55 29.51
C ALA A 367 17.82 6.79 28.65
N LEU A 368 16.55 7.11 28.46
CA LEU A 368 16.10 8.37 27.86
C LEU A 368 16.17 9.46 28.93
N ALA A 369 16.82 10.57 28.60
CA ALA A 369 16.75 11.80 29.38
C ALA A 369 15.49 12.56 28.96
N VAL A 370 14.53 12.69 29.87
CA VAL A 370 13.25 13.35 29.66
C VAL A 370 13.07 14.36 30.77
N ASP A 371 13.06 15.67 30.50
CA ASP A 371 12.82 16.71 31.53
C ASP A 371 13.56 16.50 32.88
N GLY A 372 14.86 16.20 32.80
CA GLY A 372 15.70 15.98 33.98
C GLY A 372 15.52 14.63 34.71
N ARG A 373 14.61 13.75 34.25
CA ARG A 373 14.51 12.35 34.71
C ARG A 373 15.09 11.38 33.69
N GLU A 374 15.57 10.25 34.19
CA GLU A 374 16.01 9.12 33.38
C GLU A 374 14.90 8.07 33.32
N VAL A 375 14.60 7.58 32.11
CA VAL A 375 13.63 6.50 31.89
C VAL A 375 14.32 5.37 31.14
N ALA A 376 14.21 4.14 31.63
CA ALA A 376 14.84 3.00 30.98
C ALA A 376 14.30 2.82 29.55
N PHE A 377 15.19 2.83 28.56
CA PHE A 377 14.80 2.77 27.15
C PHE A 377 14.03 1.48 26.83
N HIS A 378 14.50 0.35 27.34
CA HIS A 378 13.94 -0.98 27.07
C HIS A 378 12.64 -1.28 27.82
N ASP A 379 12.21 -0.41 28.73
CA ASP A 379 10.87 -0.52 29.35
C ASP A 379 9.79 0.03 28.42
N LEU A 380 10.17 0.92 27.50
CA LEU A 380 9.25 1.62 26.61
C LEU A 380 9.36 1.20 25.16
N LEU A 381 10.55 0.78 24.72
CA LEU A 381 10.83 0.41 23.34
C LEU A 381 11.44 -0.99 23.26
N TYR A 382 11.11 -1.71 22.18
CA TYR A 382 11.71 -3.01 21.88
C TYR A 382 12.33 -3.02 20.49
N TRP A 383 13.40 -3.80 20.33
CA TRP A 383 14.11 -3.97 19.07
C TRP A 383 13.34 -4.91 18.14
N VAL A 384 13.21 -4.49 16.88
CA VAL A 384 12.77 -5.34 15.77
C VAL A 384 13.94 -5.48 14.81
N GLU A 385 14.51 -6.68 14.76
CA GLU A 385 15.50 -7.03 13.73
C GLU A 385 14.77 -7.12 12.38
N ALA A 386 15.10 -6.21 11.49
CA ALA A 386 14.47 -6.05 10.18
C ALA A 386 15.48 -5.43 9.21
N PRO A 387 16.56 -6.16 8.84
CA PRO A 387 17.53 -5.64 7.91
C PRO A 387 16.84 -5.32 6.57
N ARG A 388 17.07 -4.09 6.07
CA ARG A 388 16.49 -3.65 4.80
C ARG A 388 17.31 -4.22 3.63
N ALA A 389 16.90 -5.38 3.13
CA ALA A 389 17.56 -6.08 2.03
C ALA A 389 17.23 -5.44 0.66
N GLY A 390 16.00 -4.95 0.49
CA GLY A 390 15.55 -4.24 -0.71
C GLY A 390 15.30 -2.76 -0.45
N THR A 391 15.76 -1.88 -1.33
CA THR A 391 15.47 -0.43 -1.29
C THR A 391 14.77 0.03 -2.55
N HIS A 392 14.13 1.20 -2.49
CA HIS A 392 13.29 1.73 -3.56
C HIS A 392 14.09 2.07 -4.81
N HIS A 393 13.50 1.80 -5.97
CA HIS A 393 14.03 2.11 -7.28
C HIS A 393 12.95 2.87 -8.08
N PRO A 394 13.30 3.96 -8.80
CA PRO A 394 12.31 4.84 -9.45
C PRO A 394 11.55 4.19 -10.59
N ASP A 395 12.12 3.13 -11.19
CA ASP A 395 11.47 2.42 -12.29
C ASP A 395 10.33 1.55 -11.80
N GLY A 396 9.21 1.59 -12.51
CA GLY A 396 8.10 0.67 -12.34
C GLY A 396 7.74 -0.05 -13.65
N ILE A 397 6.51 -0.54 -13.70
CA ILE A 397 5.95 -1.35 -14.79
C ILE A 397 4.59 -0.77 -15.15
N LEU A 398 4.35 -0.55 -16.44
CA LEU A 398 3.01 -0.33 -16.99
C LEU A 398 2.80 -1.22 -18.20
N TRP A 399 1.95 -2.23 -18.09
CA TRP A 399 1.57 -3.09 -19.21
C TRP A 399 0.09 -2.96 -19.51
N VAL A 400 -0.25 -2.64 -20.75
CA VAL A 400 -1.63 -2.42 -21.18
C VAL A 400 -2.02 -3.47 -22.22
N ARG A 401 -2.89 -4.41 -21.82
CA ARG A 401 -3.48 -5.42 -22.68
C ARG A 401 -4.87 -4.98 -23.12
N GLN A 402 -5.00 -4.56 -24.38
CA GLN A 402 -6.29 -4.25 -25.00
C GLN A 402 -6.74 -5.41 -25.91
N PRO A 403 -8.04 -5.79 -25.89
CA PRO A 403 -8.58 -6.74 -26.85
C PRO A 403 -8.31 -6.29 -28.29
N GLY A 404 -7.78 -7.18 -29.13
CA GLY A 404 -7.55 -6.93 -30.56
C GLY A 404 -6.39 -5.97 -30.90
N VAL A 405 -5.64 -5.47 -29.91
CA VAL A 405 -4.47 -4.60 -30.15
C VAL A 405 -3.20 -5.42 -30.09
N ALA A 406 -2.31 -5.21 -31.07
CA ALA A 406 -1.01 -5.87 -31.10
C ALA A 406 -0.10 -5.38 -29.96
N PRO A 407 0.71 -6.28 -29.37
CA PRO A 407 1.72 -5.90 -28.39
C PRO A 407 2.78 -4.99 -29.00
N ALA A 408 3.38 -4.12 -28.19
CA ALA A 408 4.48 -3.25 -28.60
C ALA A 408 5.33 -2.86 -27.39
N ASP A 409 6.61 -2.57 -27.63
CA ASP A 409 7.45 -1.92 -26.63
C ASP A 409 7.30 -0.40 -26.76
N GLY A 410 6.80 0.22 -25.69
CA GLY A 410 6.54 1.65 -25.61
C GLY A 410 7.65 2.43 -24.91
N GLY A 411 8.71 1.78 -24.44
CA GLY A 411 9.84 2.43 -23.80
C GLY A 411 9.53 2.98 -22.39
N ARG A 412 10.21 4.06 -22.04
CA ARG A 412 10.17 4.68 -20.71
C ARG A 412 9.23 5.88 -20.70
N VAL A 413 8.41 6.01 -19.66
CA VAL A 413 7.37 7.04 -19.52
C VAL A 413 7.29 7.53 -18.07
N PRO A 414 6.92 8.79 -17.82
CA PRO A 414 6.70 9.26 -16.45
C PRO A 414 5.48 8.58 -15.82
N VAL A 415 5.52 8.36 -14.49
CA VAL A 415 4.42 7.74 -13.74
C VAL A 415 3.11 8.56 -13.85
N THR A 416 3.22 9.87 -14.03
CA THR A 416 2.11 10.80 -14.22
C THR A 416 1.33 10.58 -15.52
N ALA A 417 1.87 9.82 -16.48
CA ALA A 417 1.17 9.43 -17.71
C ALA A 417 0.10 8.34 -17.50
N VAL A 418 0.08 7.67 -16.34
CA VAL A 418 -0.83 6.54 -16.09
C VAL A 418 -2.28 7.01 -16.04
N ALA A 419 -2.65 7.96 -15.19
CA ALA A 419 -4.02 8.47 -15.08
C ALA A 419 -4.60 8.96 -16.42
N PRO A 420 -3.94 9.87 -17.19
CA PRO A 420 -4.46 10.27 -18.50
C PRO A 420 -4.58 9.10 -19.49
N THR A 421 -3.69 8.10 -19.43
CA THR A 421 -3.82 6.87 -20.25
C THR A 421 -5.05 6.05 -19.87
N LEU A 422 -5.35 5.88 -18.58
CA LEU A 422 -6.56 5.19 -18.11
C LEU A 422 -7.84 5.91 -18.57
N LEU A 423 -7.85 7.24 -18.53
CA LEU A 423 -8.97 8.04 -19.03
C LEU A 423 -9.15 7.90 -20.55
N ALA A 424 -8.06 7.94 -21.32
CA ALA A 424 -8.10 7.76 -22.77
C ALA A 424 -8.60 6.37 -23.19
N LEU A 425 -8.25 5.31 -22.44
CA LEU A 425 -8.79 3.97 -22.63
C LEU A 425 -10.32 3.90 -22.44
N LEU A 426 -10.87 4.78 -21.61
CA LEU A 426 -12.32 4.91 -21.37
C LEU A 426 -13.00 5.94 -22.28
N GLY A 427 -12.25 6.59 -23.17
CA GLY A 427 -12.77 7.69 -24.00
C GLY A 427 -13.21 8.90 -23.18
N ILE A 428 -12.56 9.16 -22.05
CA ILE A 428 -12.82 10.30 -21.17
C ILE A 428 -11.65 11.29 -21.32
N PRO A 429 -11.90 12.59 -21.56
CA PRO A 429 -10.82 13.56 -21.65
C PRO A 429 -10.15 13.78 -20.29
N ALA A 430 -8.82 13.87 -20.29
CA ALA A 430 -8.05 14.21 -19.11
C ALA A 430 -8.30 15.68 -18.69
N PRO A 431 -8.46 15.99 -17.40
CA PRO A 431 -8.54 17.36 -16.91
C PRO A 431 -7.18 18.08 -17.07
N PRO A 432 -7.16 19.43 -17.04
CA PRO A 432 -5.92 20.20 -17.17
C PRO A 432 -4.84 19.92 -16.12
N THR A 433 -5.19 19.30 -15.00
CA THR A 433 -4.24 18.87 -13.97
C THR A 433 -3.40 17.68 -14.42
N MET A 434 -3.92 16.82 -15.30
CA MET A 434 -3.21 15.66 -15.86
C MET A 434 -2.54 16.04 -17.18
N ARG A 435 -1.26 16.43 -17.11
CA ARG A 435 -0.57 17.10 -18.24
C ARG A 435 0.09 16.16 -19.23
N GLU A 436 0.43 14.95 -18.80
CA GLU A 436 1.10 13.98 -19.67
C GLU A 436 0.16 13.46 -20.77
N PRO A 437 0.68 13.22 -21.99
CA PRO A 437 -0.12 12.64 -23.06
C PRO A 437 -0.48 11.19 -22.72
N ALA A 438 -1.67 10.78 -23.14
CA ALA A 438 -2.06 9.37 -23.07
C ALA A 438 -1.20 8.51 -24.00
N LEU A 439 -0.72 7.38 -23.48
CA LEU A 439 0.19 6.47 -24.20
C LEU A 439 -0.55 5.58 -25.20
N VAL A 440 -1.81 5.30 -24.90
CA VAL A 440 -2.73 4.52 -25.73
C VAL A 440 -4.13 5.13 -25.66
N ALA A 441 -4.96 4.83 -26.64
CA ALA A 441 -6.35 5.29 -26.70
C ALA A 441 -7.32 4.10 -26.74
N SER A 442 -8.60 4.39 -26.48
CA SER A 442 -9.68 3.44 -26.67
C SER A 442 -9.70 2.88 -28.10
N THR A 443 -10.10 1.61 -28.22
CA THR A 443 -10.29 0.90 -29.50
C THR A 443 -11.74 0.96 -30.00
N ALA A 444 -12.58 1.78 -29.36
CA ALA A 444 -14.00 1.94 -29.67
C ALA A 444 -14.25 2.62 -31.02
#